data_AF-A0A976DDP1-F1
#
_entry.id   AF-A0A976DDP1-F1
#
_cell.length_a   1.000
_cell.length_b   1.000
_cell.length_c   1.000
_cell.angle_alpha   90.00
_cell.angle_beta   90.00
_cell.angle_gamma   90.00
#
_symmetry.space_group_name_H-M   'P 1'
#
loop_
_entity.id
_entity.type
_entity.pdbx_description
1 polymer ?
#
loop_
_entity_poly.entity_id
_entity_poly.type
_entity_poly.pdbx_seq_one_letter_code
_entity_poly.pdbx_strand_id
1 'polypeptide(L)'
;MAKTKFERTKPHVNVGTIGHVDHGKTTLTAAITTVLSRKFGGEAKAYDQIDAAPEEKARGITINTAHVEYETANRHYAHVD
;
A
#
# COMPACT_ATOMS: atom_id res chain seq x y z
N MET A 1 -19.48 2.26 -11.88
CA MET A 1 -18.60 2.60 -13.02
C MET A 1 -17.72 1.39 -13.29
N ALA A 2 -17.69 0.89 -14.53
CA ALA A 2 -16.81 -0.22 -14.86
C ALA A 2 -15.36 0.21 -14.58
N LYS A 3 -14.65 -0.52 -13.70
CA LYS A 3 -13.21 -0.27 -13.46
C LYS A 3 -12.52 -0.27 -14.82
N THR A 4 -11.83 0.81 -15.14
CA THR A 4 -11.01 0.92 -16.35
C THR A 4 -10.11 -0.31 -16.43
N LYS A 5 -10.03 -0.94 -17.61
CA LYS A 5 -9.20 -2.14 -17.81
C LYS A 5 -7.75 -1.77 -17.48
N PHE A 6 -7.20 -2.39 -16.45
CA PHE A 6 -5.82 -2.15 -16.04
C PHE A 6 -4.86 -2.66 -17.12
N GLU A 7 -4.05 -1.77 -17.68
CA GLU A 7 -3.03 -2.13 -18.67
C GLU A 7 -1.71 -2.46 -17.98
N ARG A 8 -1.30 -3.73 -18.07
CA ARG A 8 -0.01 -4.20 -17.56
C ARG A 8 1.11 -3.81 -18.52
N THR A 9 1.61 -2.59 -18.40
CA THR A 9 2.74 -2.09 -19.22
C THR A 9 4.11 -2.42 -18.63
N LYS A 10 4.17 -2.76 -17.34
CA LYS A 10 5.41 -3.05 -16.60
C LYS A 10 5.39 -4.47 -16.00
N PRO A 11 6.55 -5.11 -15.81
CA PRO A 11 6.65 -6.33 -15.01
C PRO A 11 6.04 -6.14 -13.61
N HIS A 12 5.19 -7.08 -13.22
CA HIS A 12 4.46 -7.05 -11.94
C HIS A 12 5.18 -7.87 -10.87
N VAL A 13 5.27 -7.34 -9.66
CA VAL A 13 5.85 -8.06 -8.51
C VAL A 13 4.97 -7.89 -7.27
N ASN A 14 4.67 -9.01 -6.59
CA ASN A 14 4.04 -8.99 -5.28
C ASN A 14 5.12 -8.80 -4.20
N VAL A 15 4.91 -7.86 -3.28
CA VAL A 15 5.78 -7.58 -2.14
C VAL A 15 4.95 -7.41 -0.88
N GLY A 16 5.58 -7.35 0.29
CA GLY A 16 4.88 -7.06 1.53
C GLY A 16 5.80 -6.71 2.69
N THR A 17 5.26 -6.03 3.69
CA THR A 17 5.94 -5.63 4.93
C THR A 17 5.64 -6.65 6.03
N ILE A 18 6.68 -7.29 6.55
CA ILE A 18 6.58 -8.20 7.69
C ILE A 18 7.52 -7.74 8.81
N GLY A 19 7.17 -8.06 10.06
CA GLY A 19 7.96 -7.65 11.23
C GLY A 19 7.16 -7.57 12.52
N HIS A 20 7.86 -7.35 13.63
CA HIS A 20 7.27 -7.26 14.97
C HIS A 20 6.26 -6.11 15.09
N VAL A 21 5.39 -6.17 16.11
CA VAL A 21 4.44 -5.09 16.43
C VAL A 21 5.21 -3.79 16.69
N ASP A 22 4.62 -2.66 16.30
CA ASP A 22 5.17 -1.29 16.45
C ASP A 22 6.49 -1.00 15.71
N HIS A 23 6.98 -1.89 14.85
CA HIS A 23 8.13 -1.64 13.98
C HIS A 23 7.80 -0.76 12.75
N GLY A 24 6.59 -0.17 12.70
CA GLY A 24 6.24 0.84 11.69
C GLY A 24 5.94 0.33 10.28
N LYS A 25 5.46 -0.93 10.14
CA LYS A 25 5.08 -1.54 8.85
C LYS A 25 4.10 -0.65 8.06
N THR A 26 2.96 -0.33 8.66
CA THR A 26 1.90 0.47 8.03
C THR A 26 2.31 1.90 7.73
N THR A 27 3.08 2.52 8.63
CA THR A 27 3.67 3.85 8.40
C THR A 27 4.62 3.84 7.20
N LEU A 28 5.44 2.80 7.06
CA LEU A 28 6.33 2.65 5.92
C LEU A 28 5.53 2.45 4.62
N THR A 29 4.50 1.62 4.64
CA THR A 29 3.61 1.38 3.48
C THR A 29 2.93 2.67 3.03
N ALA A 30 2.40 3.48 3.96
CA ALA A 30 1.83 4.80 3.67
C ALA A 30 2.87 5.77 3.07
N ALA A 31 4.10 5.77 3.61
CA ALA A 31 5.18 6.60 3.10
C ALA A 31 5.59 6.21 1.66
N ILE A 32 5.67 4.91 1.37
CA ILE A 32 6.00 4.40 0.03
C ILE A 32 4.98 4.89 -1.00
N THR A 33 3.68 4.71 -0.74
CA THR A 33 2.62 5.14 -1.66
C THR A 33 2.61 6.66 -1.84
N THR A 34 2.88 7.42 -0.78
CA THR A 34 2.97 8.90 -0.83
C THR A 34 4.15 9.37 -1.68
N VAL A 35 5.32 8.76 -1.52
CA VAL A 35 6.53 9.16 -2.28
C VAL A 35 6.39 8.78 -3.75
N LEU A 36 5.90 7.57 -4.04
CA LEU A 36 5.81 7.08 -5.41
C LEU A 36 4.66 7.74 -6.18
N SER A 37 3.52 8.04 -5.54
CA SER A 37 2.43 8.80 -6.17
C SER A 37 2.88 10.18 -6.65
N ARG A 38 3.71 10.87 -5.86
CA ARG A 38 4.29 12.16 -6.25
C ARG A 38 5.26 12.07 -7.42
N LYS A 39 5.97 10.94 -7.56
CA LYS A 39 7.03 10.78 -8.56
C LYS A 39 6.57 10.17 -9.87
N PHE A 40 5.67 9.19 -9.81
CA PHE A 40 5.23 8.38 -10.95
C PHE A 40 3.72 8.46 -11.19
N GLY A 41 2.98 9.18 -10.35
CA GLY A 41 1.52 9.15 -10.35
C GLY A 41 0.96 7.95 -9.58
N GLY A 42 -0.36 7.80 -9.59
CA GLY A 42 -1.06 6.79 -8.79
C GLY A 42 -1.68 7.37 -7.52
N GLU A 43 -2.12 6.49 -6.62
CA GLU A 43 -2.88 6.87 -5.42
C GLU A 43 -1.99 6.80 -4.18
N ALA A 44 -1.87 7.91 -3.45
CA ALA A 44 -1.30 7.89 -2.10
C ALA A 44 -2.29 7.22 -1.14
N LYS A 45 -1.80 6.36 -0.24
CA LYS A 45 -2.59 5.76 0.84
C LYS A 45 -2.10 6.28 2.17
N ALA A 46 -2.97 6.94 2.92
CA ALA A 46 -2.70 7.39 4.27
C ALA A 46 -2.78 6.21 5.25
N TYR A 47 -2.14 6.37 6.42
CA TYR A 47 -2.10 5.34 7.47
C TYR A 47 -3.49 4.80 7.82
N ASP A 48 -4.46 5.70 7.99
CA ASP A 48 -5.84 5.40 8.37
C ASP A 48 -6.70 4.79 7.25
N GLN A 49 -6.17 4.75 6.03
CA GLN A 49 -6.73 4.04 4.89
C GLN A 49 -6.15 2.63 4.73
N ILE A 50 -5.02 2.35 5.37
CA ILE A 50 -4.38 1.03 5.42
C ILE A 50 -4.87 0.29 6.67
N ASP A 51 -4.73 0.89 7.85
CA ASP A 51 -5.39 0.46 9.10
C ASP A 51 -6.82 1.04 9.15
N ALA A 52 -7.68 0.55 8.26
CA ALA A 52 -9.02 1.12 8.05
C ALA A 52 -10.08 0.56 9.01
N ALA A 53 -9.89 -0.64 9.56
CA ALA A 53 -10.94 -1.29 10.33
C ALA A 53 -11.16 -0.58 11.68
N PRO A 54 -12.41 -0.43 12.15
CA PRO A 54 -12.70 0.22 13.43
C PRO A 54 -11.92 -0.36 14.61
N GLU A 55 -11.74 -1.69 14.62
CA GLU A 55 -10.96 -2.41 15.62
C GLU A 55 -9.45 -2.12 15.54
N GLU A 56 -8.90 -1.87 14.36
CA GLU A 56 -7.48 -1.55 14.15
C GLU A 56 -7.17 -0.14 14.64
N LYS A 57 -8.03 0.82 14.28
CA LYS A 57 -7.90 2.22 14.74
C LYS A 57 -7.99 2.34 16.26
N ALA A 58 -8.83 1.53 16.89
CA ALA A 58 -8.97 1.52 18.35
C ALA A 58 -7.76 0.91 19.07
N ARG A 59 -7.03 0.00 18.42
CA ARG A 59 -5.93 -0.76 19.03
C ARG A 59 -4.54 -0.33 18.57
N GLY A 60 -4.44 0.46 17.51
CA GLY A 60 -3.16 0.91 16.94
C GLY A 60 -2.33 -0.22 16.33
N ILE A 61 -2.96 -1.33 15.94
CA ILE A 61 -2.30 -2.49 15.35
C ILE A 61 -3.07 -2.95 14.11
N THR A 62 -2.34 -3.39 13.09
CA THR A 62 -2.89 -4.05 11.90
C THR A 62 -3.41 -5.44 12.26
N ILE A 63 -4.65 -5.75 11.86
CA ILE A 63 -5.33 -7.02 12.11
C ILE A 63 -5.61 -7.73 10.80
N ASN A 64 -6.05 -6.97 9.79
CA ASN A 64 -6.35 -7.43 8.45
C ASN A 64 -5.23 -6.99 7.50
N THR A 65 -4.87 -7.89 6.59
CA THR A 65 -3.91 -7.55 5.53
C THR A 65 -4.48 -6.49 4.59
N ALA A 66 -3.73 -5.43 4.34
CA ALA A 66 -4.12 -4.36 3.43
C ALA A 66 -3.37 -4.49 2.10
N HIS A 67 -4.12 -4.45 1.00
CA HIS A 67 -3.55 -4.44 -0.35
C HIS A 67 -3.43 -3.01 -0.87
N VAL A 68 -2.21 -2.57 -1.16
CA VAL A 68 -1.95 -1.28 -1.82
C VAL A 68 -1.15 -1.49 -3.11
N GLU A 69 -1.33 -0.59 -4.07
CA GLU A 69 -0.60 -0.64 -5.35
C GLU A 69 0.23 0.62 -5.54
N TYR A 70 1.42 0.46 -6.10
CA TYR A 70 2.29 1.56 -6.52
C TYR A 70 3.24 1.09 -7.61
N GLU A 71 3.93 2.02 -8.24
CA GLU A 71 4.89 1.69 -9.29
C GLU A 71 6.16 2.52 -9.22
N THR A 72 7.18 2.02 -9.90
CA THR A 72 8.43 2.72 -10.18
C THR A 72 8.62 2.85 -11.68
N ALA A 73 9.75 3.41 -12.11
CA ALA A 73 10.12 3.42 -13.52
C ALA A 73 10.13 2.01 -14.16
N ASN A 74 10.48 0.98 -13.39
CA ASN A 74 10.79 -0.35 -13.94
C ASN A 74 9.70 -1.40 -13.74
N ARG A 75 8.86 -1.25 -12.71
CA ARG A 75 7.92 -2.30 -12.27
C ARG A 75 6.66 -1.71 -11.65
N HIS A 76 5.57 -2.47 -11.75
CA HIS A 76 4.35 -2.28 -10.96
C HIS A 76 4.36 -3.25 -9.79
N TYR A 77 3.87 -2.80 -8.63
CA TYR A 77 3.89 -3.54 -7.39
C TYR A 77 2.49 -3.62 -6.78
N ALA A 78 2.10 -4.82 -6.35
CA ALA A 78 1.07 -5.02 -5.37
C ALA A 78 1.75 -5.33 -4.02
N HIS A 79 1.45 -4.53 -3.01
CA HIS A 79 2.04 -4.60 -1.68
C HIS A 79 0.99 -5.09 -0.69
N VAL A 80 1.33 -6.12 0.08
CA VAL A 80 0.54 -6.63 1.21
C VAL A 80 1.16 -6.14 2.51
N ASP A 81 0.47 -5.23 3.19
CA ASP A 81 0.81 -4.79 4.55
C ASP A 81 0.07 -5.64 5.58
#